data_AF-A0A8I1WY85-F1
#
_entry.id   AF-A0A8I1WY85-F1
#
_cell.length_a   1.000
_cell.length_b   1.000
_cell.length_c   1.000
_cell.angle_alpha   90.00
_cell.angle_beta   90.00
_cell.angle_gamma   90.00
#
_symmetry.space_group_name_H-M   'P 1'
#
loop_
_entity.id
_entity.type
_entity.pdbx_description
1 polymer ?
#
loop_
_entity_poly.entity_id
_entity_poly.type
_entity_poly.pdbx_seq_one_letter_code
_entity_poly.pdbx_strand_id
1 'polypeptide(L)'
;MNYFEELEKELPSLRVAAKTSGPVGFFAQEVMRFYSVAGTLKGSFPLDETANFEQRSMTHVLFRSLLENYFRILYIFDVPSDVQVRYDAILNNFKREYGKLLNDPLLPNKQELEPACAGWSQLPRGLDMNSMLAQLQNDYGDRLSYLYFTYRIASFDTHGNNLKAVADDTFGKSCNFPVLKLEFATELVANQYLVVLSDMRRRGKI
;
A
#
# COMPACT_ATOMS: atom_id res chain seq x y z
N MET A 1 -22.18 7.98 -1.67
CA MET A 1 -21.14 9.02 -1.72
C MET A 1 -19.97 8.40 -2.48
N ASN A 2 -19.43 9.06 -3.50
CA ASN A 2 -18.30 8.55 -4.28
C ASN A 2 -17.02 9.18 -3.73
N TYR A 3 -16.31 8.47 -2.86
CA TYR A 3 -15.13 9.01 -2.19
C TYR A 3 -13.94 9.12 -3.14
N PHE A 4 -13.90 8.27 -4.17
CA PHE A 4 -12.88 8.35 -5.20
C PHE A 4 -12.96 9.66 -6.00
N GLU A 5 -14.17 10.09 -6.37
CA GLU A 5 -14.42 11.40 -7.00
C GLU A 5 -14.12 12.58 -6.06
N GLU A 6 -14.45 12.47 -4.77
CA GLU A 6 -14.07 13.52 -3.81
C GLU A 6 -12.54 13.63 -3.66
N LEU A 7 -11.83 12.50 -3.68
CA LEU A 7 -10.37 12.48 -3.66
C LEU A 7 -9.74 13.12 -4.90
N GLU A 8 -10.38 13.00 -6.07
CA GLU A 8 -9.94 13.67 -7.31
C GLU A 8 -9.87 15.19 -7.13
N LYS A 9 -10.87 15.78 -6.47
CA LYS A 9 -10.95 17.22 -6.23
C LYS A 9 -9.80 17.73 -5.38
N GLU A 10 -9.18 16.85 -4.58
CA GLU A 10 -8.07 17.16 -3.70
C GLU A 10 -6.69 17.05 -4.37
N LEU A 11 -6.61 16.48 -5.58
CA LEU A 11 -5.35 16.30 -6.31
C LEU A 11 -4.55 17.61 -6.51
N PRO A 12 -5.15 18.79 -6.78
CA PRO A 12 -4.39 20.03 -6.87
C PRO A 12 -3.61 20.38 -5.59
N SER A 13 -4.24 20.27 -4.42
CA SER A 13 -3.57 20.50 -3.13
C SER A 13 -2.52 19.43 -2.83
N LEU A 14 -2.83 18.17 -3.14
CA LEU A 14 -1.89 17.06 -2.95
C LEU A 14 -0.65 17.21 -3.83
N ARG A 15 -0.77 17.72 -5.07
CA ARG A 15 0.39 18.01 -5.93
C ARG A 15 1.33 19.04 -5.33
N VAL A 16 0.81 20.01 -4.56
CA VAL A 16 1.65 20.98 -3.84
C VAL A 16 2.33 20.29 -2.65
N ALA A 17 1.57 19.57 -1.84
CA ALA A 17 2.09 18.84 -0.68
C ALA A 17 3.14 17.78 -1.06
N ALA A 18 2.99 17.12 -2.20
CA ALA A 18 3.90 16.09 -2.72
C ALA A 18 5.31 16.59 -3.05
N LYS A 19 5.52 17.92 -3.13
CA LYS A 19 6.84 18.53 -3.32
C LYS A 19 7.62 18.67 -2.01
N THR A 20 6.95 18.50 -0.87
CA THR A 20 7.61 18.53 0.43
C THR A 20 8.30 17.19 0.71
N SER A 21 9.34 17.20 1.54
CA SER A 21 9.91 15.99 2.12
C SER A 21 9.17 15.60 3.39
N GLY A 22 9.41 14.37 3.87
CA GLY A 22 8.84 13.89 5.12
C GLY A 22 7.46 13.24 4.98
N PRO A 23 6.74 13.04 6.10
CA PRO A 23 5.50 12.26 6.12
C PRO A 23 4.37 12.88 5.27
N VAL A 24 4.30 14.21 5.20
CA VAL A 24 3.31 14.93 4.36
C VAL A 24 3.55 14.68 2.88
N GLY A 25 4.80 14.81 2.43
CA GLY A 25 5.19 14.49 1.05
C GLY A 25 4.93 13.03 0.70
N PHE A 26 5.31 12.11 1.58
CA PHE A 26 5.05 10.68 1.41
C PHE A 26 3.56 10.36 1.26
N PHE A 27 2.71 10.91 2.14
CA PHE A 27 1.26 10.76 2.04
C PHE A 27 0.76 11.27 0.68
N ALA A 28 1.09 12.51 0.32
CA ALA A 28 0.56 13.12 -0.89
C ALA A 28 0.98 12.38 -2.17
N GLN A 29 2.23 11.91 -2.24
CA GLN A 29 2.73 11.10 -3.34
C GLN A 29 1.99 9.76 -3.44
N GLU A 30 1.76 9.08 -2.32
CA GLU A 30 1.02 7.82 -2.32
C GLU A 30 -0.46 8.02 -2.68
N VAL A 31 -1.13 9.07 -2.20
CA VAL A 31 -2.52 9.36 -2.60
C VAL A 31 -2.61 9.57 -4.11
N MET A 32 -1.67 10.31 -4.69
CA MET A 32 -1.61 10.50 -6.16
C MET A 32 -1.35 9.20 -6.89
N ARG A 33 -0.44 8.36 -6.38
CA ARG A 33 -0.17 7.02 -6.93
C ARG A 33 -1.39 6.13 -6.87
N PHE A 34 -2.08 6.09 -5.72
CA PHE A 34 -3.33 5.37 -5.54
C PHE A 34 -4.39 5.85 -6.53
N TYR A 35 -4.61 7.16 -6.65
CA TYR A 35 -5.59 7.69 -7.59
C TYR A 35 -5.29 7.25 -9.03
N SER A 36 -4.03 7.35 -9.46
CA SER A 36 -3.60 6.95 -10.80
C SER A 36 -3.83 5.45 -11.05
N VAL A 37 -3.33 4.59 -10.15
CA VAL A 37 -3.42 3.14 -10.33
C VAL A 37 -4.86 2.65 -10.16
N ALA A 38 -5.54 3.03 -9.09
CA ALA A 38 -6.91 2.61 -8.83
C ALA A 38 -7.90 3.15 -9.88
N GLY A 39 -7.68 4.38 -10.37
CA GLY A 39 -8.46 4.95 -11.48
C GLY A 39 -8.26 4.15 -12.78
N THR A 40 -7.02 3.77 -13.09
CA THR A 40 -6.70 2.90 -14.23
C THR A 40 -7.39 1.54 -14.09
N LEU A 41 -7.34 0.94 -12.90
CA LEU A 41 -8.00 -0.34 -12.62
C LEU A 41 -9.53 -0.23 -12.79
N LYS A 42 -10.18 0.78 -12.20
CA LYS A 42 -11.63 1.03 -12.30
C LYS A 42 -12.08 1.22 -13.76
N GLY A 43 -11.27 1.90 -14.57
CA GLY A 43 -11.60 2.16 -15.98
C GLY A 43 -11.33 0.99 -16.94
N SER A 44 -10.55 -0.02 -16.52
CA SER A 44 -10.03 -1.05 -17.44
C SER A 44 -10.50 -2.47 -17.12
N PHE A 45 -10.91 -2.75 -15.87
CA PHE A 45 -11.20 -4.11 -15.43
C PHE A 45 -12.46 -4.16 -14.55
N PRO A 46 -13.21 -5.28 -14.58
CA PRO A 46 -14.14 -5.60 -13.50
C PRO A 46 -13.38 -5.73 -12.18
N LEU A 47 -13.88 -5.06 -11.14
CA LEU A 47 -13.28 -5.01 -9.80
C LEU A 47 -14.15 -5.70 -8.74
N ASP A 48 -15.07 -6.55 -9.20
CA ASP A 48 -16.02 -7.31 -8.39
C ASP A 48 -15.89 -8.82 -8.66
N GLU A 49 -16.88 -9.60 -8.20
CA GLU A 49 -16.91 -11.05 -8.32
C GLU A 49 -17.01 -11.55 -9.77
N THR A 50 -17.29 -10.67 -10.74
CA THR A 50 -17.32 -11.01 -12.17
C THR A 50 -15.93 -11.07 -12.79
N ALA A 51 -14.90 -10.57 -12.10
CA ALA A 51 -13.52 -10.60 -12.58
C ALA A 51 -13.00 -12.03 -12.76
N ASN A 52 -12.56 -12.35 -13.97
CA ASN A 52 -11.96 -13.64 -14.31
C ASN A 52 -10.52 -13.76 -13.79
N PHE A 53 -9.91 -14.94 -13.95
CA PHE A 53 -8.55 -15.20 -13.45
C PHE A 53 -7.48 -14.25 -14.01
N GLU A 54 -7.49 -14.01 -15.33
CA GLU A 54 -6.50 -13.14 -15.99
C GLU A 54 -6.61 -11.70 -15.50
N GLN A 55 -7.86 -11.21 -15.38
CA GLN A 55 -8.17 -9.89 -14.84
C GLN A 55 -7.70 -9.77 -13.40
N ARG A 56 -7.98 -10.76 -12.54
CA ARG A 56 -7.51 -10.78 -11.14
C ARG A 56 -5.99 -10.82 -11.05
N SER A 57 -5.33 -11.56 -11.95
CA SER A 57 -3.86 -11.63 -11.99
C SER A 57 -3.21 -10.26 -12.24
N MET A 58 -3.94 -9.34 -12.87
CA MET A 58 -3.54 -7.94 -13.03
C MET A 58 -4.02 -7.06 -11.87
N THR A 59 -5.33 -7.10 -11.56
CA THR A 59 -5.95 -6.19 -10.60
C THR A 59 -5.46 -6.44 -9.18
N HIS A 60 -5.34 -7.70 -8.74
CA HIS A 60 -4.84 -8.03 -7.41
C HIS A 60 -3.35 -7.67 -7.27
N VAL A 61 -2.53 -7.88 -8.30
CA VAL A 61 -1.10 -7.49 -8.29
C VAL A 61 -0.93 -5.99 -8.10
N LEU A 62 -1.62 -5.21 -8.93
CA LEU A 62 -1.55 -3.76 -8.86
C LEU A 62 -2.14 -3.24 -7.55
N PHE A 63 -3.27 -3.79 -7.10
CA PHE A 63 -3.88 -3.38 -5.83
C PHE A 63 -3.05 -3.79 -4.61
N ARG A 64 -2.37 -4.96 -4.63
CA ARG A 64 -1.41 -5.34 -3.58
C ARG A 64 -0.35 -4.26 -3.39
N SER A 65 0.15 -3.72 -4.50
CA SER A 65 1.17 -2.67 -4.46
C SER A 65 0.66 -1.38 -3.80
N LEU A 66 -0.66 -1.14 -3.78
CA LEU A 66 -1.29 -0.01 -3.10
C LEU A 66 -1.55 -0.31 -1.62
N LEU A 67 -1.96 -1.55 -1.28
CA LEU A 67 -2.27 -1.96 0.09
C LEU A 67 -1.13 -1.72 1.07
N GLU A 68 0.11 -1.98 0.66
CA GLU A 68 1.27 -1.83 1.54
C GLU A 68 1.48 -0.37 1.98
N ASN A 69 1.45 0.57 1.05
CA ASN A 69 1.59 1.99 1.41
C ASN A 69 0.33 2.55 2.07
N TYR A 70 -0.86 2.04 1.71
CA TYR A 70 -2.09 2.34 2.44
C TYR A 70 -1.94 1.98 3.94
N PHE A 71 -1.52 0.76 4.27
CA PHE A 71 -1.31 0.36 5.67
C PHE A 71 -0.23 1.18 6.37
N ARG A 72 0.85 1.53 5.66
CA ARG A 72 1.87 2.45 6.19
C ARG A 72 1.30 3.83 6.50
N ILE A 73 0.42 4.37 5.66
CA ILE A 73 -0.26 5.65 5.93
C ILE A 73 -1.13 5.55 7.17
N LEU A 74 -1.95 4.50 7.29
CA LEU A 74 -2.75 4.31 8.51
C LEU A 74 -1.84 4.28 9.73
N TYR A 75 -0.75 3.53 9.66
CA TYR A 75 0.20 3.45 10.75
C TYR A 75 0.85 4.78 11.08
N ILE A 76 1.38 5.52 10.10
CA ILE A 76 2.05 6.79 10.34
C ILE A 76 1.11 7.81 10.97
N PHE A 77 -0.13 7.91 10.49
CA PHE A 77 -1.05 9.01 10.84
C PHE A 77 -2.06 8.67 11.94
N ASP A 78 -2.08 7.44 12.42
CA ASP A 78 -2.98 6.98 13.49
C ASP A 78 -2.76 7.75 14.82
N VAL A 79 -1.52 7.87 15.29
CA VAL A 79 -1.20 8.64 16.51
C VAL A 79 -0.45 9.95 16.15
N PRO A 80 -1.02 11.14 16.46
CA PRO A 80 -0.48 12.42 16.03
C PRO A 80 0.94 12.72 16.53
N SER A 81 1.23 12.32 17.78
CA SER A 81 2.54 12.51 18.40
C SER A 81 3.63 11.64 17.80
N ASP A 82 3.24 10.55 17.12
CA ASP A 82 4.16 9.50 16.69
C ASP A 82 4.49 9.59 15.21
N VAL A 83 3.86 10.50 14.45
CA VAL A 83 3.97 10.60 12.99
C VAL A 83 5.42 10.55 12.51
N GLN A 84 6.31 11.35 13.11
CA GLN A 84 7.71 11.39 12.70
C GLN A 84 8.45 10.08 13.03
N VAL A 85 8.27 9.55 14.24
CA VAL A 85 8.92 8.31 14.68
C VAL A 85 8.48 7.13 13.82
N ARG A 86 7.18 7.04 13.50
CA ARG A 86 6.63 6.00 12.63
C ARG A 86 7.12 6.16 11.18
N TYR A 87 7.24 7.39 10.69
CA TYR A 87 7.81 7.66 9.37
C TYR A 87 9.31 7.31 9.30
N ASP A 88 10.08 7.62 10.34
CA ASP A 88 11.51 7.26 10.42
C ASP A 88 11.71 5.73 10.40
N ALA A 89 10.79 4.96 10.97
CA ALA A 89 10.79 3.50 10.86
C ALA A 89 10.60 3.03 9.41
N ILE A 90 9.77 3.71 8.61
CA ILE A 90 9.62 3.42 7.17
C ILE A 90 10.93 3.77 6.43
N LEU A 91 11.54 4.91 6.74
CA LEU A 91 12.84 5.29 6.16
C LEU A 91 13.93 4.27 6.49
N ASN A 92 13.97 3.75 7.71
CA ASN A 92 14.93 2.71 8.10
C ASN A 92 14.74 1.42 7.30
N ASN A 93 13.49 1.01 7.05
CA ASN A 93 13.20 -0.11 6.16
C ASN A 93 13.67 0.16 4.73
N PHE A 94 13.38 1.34 4.17
CA PHE A 94 13.88 1.74 2.85
C PHE A 94 15.41 1.66 2.77
N LYS A 95 16.12 2.27 3.72
CA LYS A 95 17.59 2.25 3.79
C LYS A 95 18.14 0.82 3.77
N ARG A 96 17.54 -0.09 4.53
CA ARG A 96 17.95 -1.49 4.56
C ARG A 96 17.74 -2.19 3.22
N GLU A 97 16.56 -2.06 2.61
CA GLU A 97 16.27 -2.72 1.33
C GLU A 97 17.06 -2.11 0.18
N TYR A 98 17.24 -0.79 0.14
CA TYR A 98 18.08 -0.12 -0.84
C TYR A 98 19.55 -0.54 -0.70
N GLY A 99 20.06 -0.67 0.54
CA GLY A 99 21.39 -1.20 0.79
C GLY A 99 21.57 -2.62 0.26
N LYS A 100 20.55 -3.48 0.37
CA LYS A 100 20.58 -4.82 -0.26
C LYS A 100 20.58 -4.75 -1.78
N LEU A 101 19.72 -3.90 -2.36
CA LEU A 101 19.67 -3.68 -3.81
C LEU A 101 21.03 -3.25 -4.35
N LEU A 102 21.67 -2.25 -3.72
CA LEU A 102 23.00 -1.80 -4.12
C LEU A 102 24.07 -2.88 -3.94
N ASN A 103 23.90 -3.83 -3.02
CA ASN A 103 24.85 -4.93 -2.86
C ASN A 103 24.66 -6.04 -3.90
N ASP A 104 23.63 -5.99 -4.74
CA ASP A 104 23.47 -6.93 -5.84
C ASP A 104 24.59 -6.72 -6.89
N PRO A 105 25.43 -7.75 -7.16
CA PRO A 105 26.54 -7.62 -8.10
C PRO A 105 26.09 -7.42 -9.55
N LEU A 106 24.84 -7.74 -9.87
CA LEU A 106 24.27 -7.64 -11.22
C LEU A 106 23.39 -6.40 -11.40
N LEU A 107 23.33 -5.50 -10.41
CA LEU A 107 22.54 -4.27 -10.51
C LEU A 107 23.03 -3.40 -11.69
N PRO A 108 22.21 -3.18 -12.73
CA PRO A 108 22.59 -2.32 -13.84
C PRO A 108 22.73 -0.87 -13.37
N ASN A 109 23.67 -0.14 -13.99
CA ASN A 109 23.91 1.29 -13.75
C ASN A 109 24.11 1.66 -12.26
N LYS A 110 24.65 0.74 -11.46
CA LYS A 110 24.89 0.94 -10.02
C LYS A 110 25.69 2.21 -9.70
N GLN A 111 26.54 2.66 -10.61
CA GLN A 111 27.38 3.85 -10.48
C GLN A 111 26.58 5.16 -10.59
N GLU A 112 25.36 5.13 -11.12
CA GLU A 112 24.47 6.29 -11.26
C GLU A 112 23.55 6.47 -10.03
N LEU A 113 23.58 5.52 -9.10
CA LEU A 113 22.72 5.51 -7.91
C LEU A 113 23.43 6.11 -6.70
N GLU A 114 22.67 6.77 -5.83
CA GLU A 114 23.19 7.34 -4.59
C GLU A 114 23.76 6.23 -3.68
N PRO A 115 24.94 6.40 -3.08
CA PRO A 115 25.56 5.36 -2.27
C PRO A 115 24.81 5.14 -0.95
N ALA A 116 24.72 3.88 -0.50
CA ALA A 116 24.26 3.56 0.85
C ALA A 116 25.32 3.95 1.90
N CYS A 117 24.88 4.47 3.05
CA CYS A 117 25.80 4.76 4.15
C CYS A 117 26.20 3.50 4.93
N ALA A 118 27.42 3.50 5.49
CA ALA A 118 28.03 2.35 6.17
C ALA A 118 27.23 1.77 7.37
N GLY A 119 26.28 2.52 7.94
CA GLY A 119 25.45 2.09 9.07
C GLY A 119 24.06 1.53 8.71
N TRP A 120 23.66 1.55 7.43
CA TRP A 120 22.27 1.21 7.04
C TRP A 120 21.90 -0.25 7.35
N SER A 121 22.87 -1.17 7.31
CA SER A 121 22.66 -2.58 7.64
C SER A 121 22.33 -2.82 9.12
N GLN A 122 22.74 -1.90 10.00
CA GLN A 122 22.58 -1.99 11.46
C GLN A 122 21.31 -1.31 11.98
N LEU A 123 20.61 -0.55 11.13
CA LEU A 123 19.36 0.10 11.51
C LEU A 123 18.31 -0.92 11.98
N PRO A 124 17.45 -0.59 12.95
CA PRO A 124 16.41 -1.50 13.40
C PRO A 124 15.49 -1.90 12.23
N ARG A 125 15.05 -3.15 12.22
CA ARG A 125 14.02 -3.61 11.28
C ARG A 125 12.67 -3.02 11.72
N GLY A 126 11.96 -2.40 10.80
CA GLY A 126 10.58 -1.98 11.05
C GLY A 126 9.62 -3.16 11.11
N LEU A 127 8.39 -2.87 11.53
CA LEU A 127 7.32 -3.87 11.60
C LEU A 127 7.00 -4.42 10.20
N ASP A 128 6.71 -5.72 10.11
CA ASP A 128 6.02 -6.27 8.94
C ASP A 128 4.55 -5.79 8.89
N MET A 129 3.88 -5.97 7.75
CA MET A 129 2.52 -5.45 7.55
C MET A 129 1.50 -5.98 8.58
N ASN A 130 1.58 -7.25 8.98
CA ASN A 130 0.66 -7.80 9.97
C ASN A 130 0.93 -7.20 11.36
N SER A 131 2.22 -7.12 11.74
CA SER A 131 2.64 -6.49 12.99
C SER A 131 2.27 -5.01 13.04
N MET A 132 2.34 -4.30 11.91
CA MET A 132 1.91 -2.90 11.78
C MET A 132 0.40 -2.74 11.97
N LEU A 133 -0.41 -3.55 11.29
CA LEU A 133 -1.86 -3.55 11.44
C LEU A 133 -2.31 -3.94 12.86
N ALA A 134 -1.55 -4.79 13.55
CA ALA A 134 -1.84 -5.17 14.93
C ALA A 134 -1.64 -4.02 15.94
N GLN A 135 -0.96 -2.93 15.56
CA GLN A 135 -0.82 -1.71 16.37
C GLN A 135 -2.01 -0.75 16.20
N LEU A 136 -2.84 -0.95 15.18
CA LEU A 136 -3.93 -0.03 14.82
C LEU A 136 -5.26 -0.57 15.33
N GLN A 137 -6.15 0.33 15.74
CA GLN A 137 -7.51 0.01 16.15
C GLN A 137 -8.52 0.78 15.30
N ASN A 138 -9.69 0.20 15.06
CA ASN A 138 -10.84 0.95 14.56
C ASN A 138 -11.53 1.71 15.71
N ASP A 139 -12.57 2.49 15.39
CA ASP A 139 -13.34 3.26 16.36
C ASP A 139 -14.06 2.39 17.42
N TYR A 140 -14.15 1.08 17.21
CA TYR A 140 -14.73 0.10 18.14
C TYR A 140 -13.67 -0.56 19.02
N GLY A 141 -12.39 -0.24 18.85
CA GLY A 141 -11.27 -0.82 19.60
C GLY A 141 -10.73 -2.14 19.04
N ASP A 142 -11.27 -2.64 17.92
CA ASP A 142 -10.77 -3.86 17.28
C ASP A 142 -9.48 -3.59 16.51
N ARG A 143 -8.53 -4.52 16.59
CA ARG A 143 -7.26 -4.41 15.87
C ARG A 143 -7.46 -4.57 14.37
N LEU A 144 -6.80 -3.75 13.56
CA LEU A 144 -6.91 -3.81 12.10
C LEU A 144 -6.16 -5.00 11.47
N SER A 145 -5.57 -5.91 12.25
CA SER A 145 -4.92 -7.12 11.73
C SER A 145 -5.87 -8.02 10.95
N TYR A 146 -7.19 -7.90 11.15
CA TYR A 146 -8.17 -8.58 10.29
C TYR A 146 -8.08 -8.14 8.83
N LEU A 147 -7.52 -6.97 8.50
CA LEU A 147 -7.34 -6.54 7.11
C LEU A 147 -6.20 -7.29 6.40
N TYR A 148 -5.32 -7.95 7.15
CA TYR A 148 -4.11 -8.58 6.59
C TYR A 148 -4.43 -9.67 5.55
N PHE A 149 -5.59 -10.32 5.63
CA PHE A 149 -5.98 -11.33 4.63
C PHE A 149 -6.08 -10.74 3.22
N THR A 150 -6.47 -9.46 3.07
CA THR A 150 -6.58 -8.81 1.75
C THR A 150 -5.23 -8.77 1.04
N TYR A 151 -4.19 -8.37 1.78
CA TYR A 151 -2.80 -8.40 1.34
C TYR A 151 -2.33 -9.83 1.03
N ARG A 152 -2.72 -10.82 1.84
CA ARG A 152 -2.36 -12.23 1.62
C ARG A 152 -2.99 -12.84 0.37
N ILE A 153 -4.27 -12.57 0.12
CA ILE A 153 -4.97 -13.02 -1.09
C ILE A 153 -4.31 -12.40 -2.32
N ALA A 154 -4.16 -11.08 -2.34
CA ALA A 154 -3.54 -10.39 -3.46
C ALA A 154 -2.07 -10.81 -3.66
N SER A 155 -1.38 -11.15 -2.57
CA SER A 155 -0.04 -11.73 -2.59
C SER A 155 0.02 -13.11 -3.24
N PHE A 156 -1.00 -13.93 -3.04
CA PHE A 156 -1.05 -15.26 -3.65
C PHE A 156 -1.13 -15.17 -5.17
N ASP A 157 -1.99 -14.28 -5.69
CA ASP A 157 -2.09 -14.02 -7.13
C ASP A 157 -0.80 -13.41 -7.69
N THR A 158 -0.14 -12.52 -6.94
CA THR A 158 1.14 -11.92 -7.36
C THR A 158 2.24 -12.93 -7.62
N HIS A 159 2.26 -14.03 -6.87
CA HIS A 159 3.27 -15.07 -7.03
C HIS A 159 2.82 -16.20 -7.98
N GLY A 160 1.63 -16.09 -8.59
CA GLY A 160 1.07 -17.16 -9.41
C GLY A 160 0.68 -18.40 -8.60
N ASN A 161 0.62 -18.31 -7.26
CA ASN A 161 0.29 -19.44 -6.39
C ASN A 161 -1.19 -19.85 -6.50
N ASN A 162 -1.99 -19.05 -7.19
CA ASN A 162 -3.40 -19.31 -7.49
C ASN A 162 -3.63 -19.77 -8.94
N LEU A 163 -2.58 -20.19 -9.66
CA LEU A 163 -2.77 -20.80 -10.97
C LEU A 163 -3.68 -22.03 -10.83
N LYS A 164 -4.73 -22.08 -11.64
CA LYS A 164 -5.78 -23.11 -11.54
C LYS A 164 -5.23 -24.54 -11.52
N ALA A 165 -4.25 -24.83 -12.37
CA ALA A 165 -3.62 -26.14 -12.43
C ALA A 165 -3.00 -26.55 -11.09
N VAL A 166 -2.28 -25.63 -10.43
CA VAL A 166 -1.65 -25.90 -9.12
C VAL A 166 -2.70 -26.23 -8.06
N ALA A 167 -3.79 -25.45 -8.01
CA ALA A 167 -4.86 -25.67 -7.04
C ALA A 167 -5.61 -26.97 -7.32
N ASP A 168 -5.99 -27.22 -8.57
CA ASP A 168 -6.77 -28.39 -8.95
C ASP A 168 -5.98 -29.70 -8.73
N ASP A 169 -4.71 -29.73 -9.11
CA ASP A 169 -3.83 -30.88 -8.91
C ASP A 169 -3.59 -31.16 -7.43
N THR A 170 -3.47 -30.10 -6.60
CA THR A 170 -3.27 -30.24 -5.15
C THR A 170 -4.47 -30.90 -4.46
N PHE A 171 -5.69 -30.61 -4.92
CA PHE A 171 -6.91 -31.06 -4.25
C PHE A 171 -7.71 -32.12 -5.01
N GLY A 172 -7.26 -32.52 -6.21
CA GLY A 172 -7.93 -33.50 -7.07
C GLY A 172 -9.31 -33.07 -7.56
N LYS A 173 -9.58 -31.76 -7.59
CA LYS A 173 -10.88 -31.20 -8.00
C LYS A 173 -10.74 -29.74 -8.44
N SER A 174 -11.71 -29.25 -9.21
CA SER A 174 -11.79 -27.82 -9.54
C SER A 174 -11.92 -26.99 -8.26
N CYS A 175 -10.95 -26.10 -8.03
CA CYS A 175 -10.90 -25.24 -6.86
C CYS A 175 -11.29 -23.81 -7.16
N ASN A 176 -11.94 -23.18 -6.17
CA ASN A 176 -12.23 -21.75 -6.16
C ASN A 176 -11.17 -21.03 -5.32
N PHE A 177 -10.92 -19.77 -5.65
CA PHE A 177 -10.07 -18.88 -4.86
C PHE A 177 -10.82 -17.57 -4.57
N PRO A 178 -10.61 -16.95 -3.40
CA PRO A 178 -11.28 -15.70 -3.05
C PRO A 178 -11.06 -14.59 -4.08
N VAL A 179 -12.13 -13.88 -4.42
CA VAL A 179 -12.08 -12.65 -5.23
C VAL A 179 -12.21 -11.46 -4.30
N LEU A 180 -11.31 -10.47 -4.44
CA LEU A 180 -11.39 -9.25 -3.66
C LEU A 180 -12.38 -8.28 -4.32
N LYS A 181 -13.25 -7.68 -3.52
CA LYS A 181 -14.17 -6.61 -3.95
C LYS A 181 -13.41 -5.28 -4.04
N LEU A 182 -12.54 -5.18 -5.05
CA LEU A 182 -11.61 -4.06 -5.20
C LEU A 182 -12.32 -2.73 -5.45
N GLU A 183 -13.51 -2.73 -6.05
CA GLU A 183 -14.30 -1.51 -6.20
C GLU A 183 -14.66 -0.92 -4.83
N PHE A 184 -15.21 -1.75 -3.94
CA PHE A 184 -15.53 -1.34 -2.58
C PHE A 184 -14.27 -0.96 -1.78
N ALA A 185 -13.19 -1.74 -1.91
CA ALA A 185 -11.92 -1.43 -1.25
C ALA A 185 -11.35 -0.09 -1.71
N THR A 186 -11.52 0.27 -2.99
CA THR A 186 -11.08 1.56 -3.53
C THR A 186 -11.82 2.72 -2.88
N GLU A 187 -13.15 2.61 -2.71
CA GLU A 187 -13.93 3.64 -2.02
C GLU A 187 -13.52 3.78 -0.55
N LEU A 188 -13.25 2.67 0.15
CA LEU A 188 -12.80 2.70 1.53
C LEU A 188 -11.41 3.35 1.69
N VAL A 189 -10.47 3.01 0.81
CA VAL A 189 -9.13 3.62 0.82
C VAL A 189 -9.22 5.11 0.52
N ALA A 190 -10.03 5.50 -0.48
CA ALA A 190 -10.23 6.90 -0.82
C ALA A 190 -10.84 7.70 0.35
N ASN A 191 -11.87 7.16 1.00
CA ASN A 191 -12.45 7.78 2.19
C ASN A 191 -11.40 7.96 3.29
N GLN A 192 -10.60 6.94 3.56
CA GLN A 192 -9.62 7.00 4.63
C GLN A 192 -8.49 8.02 4.32
N TYR A 193 -8.10 8.17 3.06
CA TYR A 193 -7.19 9.25 2.66
C TYR A 193 -7.80 10.64 2.85
N LEU A 194 -9.09 10.82 2.57
CA LEU A 194 -9.80 12.08 2.87
C LEU A 194 -9.84 12.37 4.37
N VAL A 195 -10.03 11.36 5.22
CA VAL A 195 -9.97 11.49 6.68
C VAL A 195 -8.59 11.96 7.13
N VAL A 196 -7.52 11.32 6.66
CA VAL A 196 -6.14 11.71 6.99
C VAL A 196 -5.82 13.13 6.49
N LEU A 197 -6.26 13.48 5.27
CA LEU A 197 -6.08 14.82 4.72
C LEU A 197 -6.79 15.90 5.55
N SER A 198 -8.05 15.66 5.90
CA SER A 198 -8.84 16.55 6.76
C SER A 198 -8.15 16.77 8.12
N ASP A 199 -7.64 15.71 8.72
CA ASP A 199 -6.92 15.78 9.98
C ASP A 199 -5.60 16.59 9.88
N MET A 200 -4.82 16.40 8.82
CA MET A 200 -3.63 17.21 8.56
C MET A 200 -3.94 18.69 8.37
N ARG A 201 -5.03 19.03 7.66
CA ARG A 201 -5.49 20.42 7.49
C ARG A 201 -5.87 21.06 8.82
N ARG A 202 -6.64 20.36 9.67
CA ARG A 202 -7.01 20.85 11.01
C ARG A 202 -5.77 21.17 11.87
N ARG A 203 -4.66 20.48 11.63
CA ARG A 203 -3.38 20.67 12.33
C ARG A 203 -2.44 21.67 11.65
N GLY A 204 -2.85 22.29 10.55
CA GLY A 204 -2.03 23.23 9.78
C GLY A 204 -0.79 22.59 9.15
N LYS A 205 -0.87 21.31 8.74
CA LYS A 205 0.23 20.58 8.08
C LYS A 205 0.16 20.64 6.55
N ILE A 206 -1.02 20.92 6.00
CA ILE A 206 -1.31 21.18 4.58
C ILE A 206 -2.26 22.38 4.53
#